data_AF-X0S601-F1
#
_entry.id   AF-X0S601-F1
#
_cell.length_a   1.000
_cell.length_b   1.000
_cell.length_c   1.000
_cell.angle_alpha   90.00
_cell.angle_beta   90.00
_cell.angle_gamma   90.00
#
_symmetry.space_group_name_H-M   'P 1'
#
loop_
_entity.id
_entity.type
_entity.pdbx_description
1 polymer ?
#
loop_
_entity_poly.entity_id
_entity_poly.type
_entity_poly.pdbx_seq_one_letter_code
_entity_poly.pdbx_strand_id
1 'polypeptide(L)' 'LRLMGGVDKMELARGPEAITAYLESLVPYVERGGYIPFCDHRCPPNVKPEDYIYYLDLKERMFGMK' A
#
# COMPACT_ATOMS: atom_id res chain seq x y z
N LEU A 1 13.88 -12.43 -1.30
CA LEU A 1 13.08 -11.23 -1.63
C LEU A 1 13.06 -11.06 -3.14
N ARG A 2 11.88 -10.98 -3.77
CA ARG A 2 11.72 -10.98 -5.24
C ARG A 2 11.24 -9.62 -5.76
N LEU A 3 10.40 -8.93 -5.00
CA LEU A 3 9.85 -7.63 -5.34
C LEU A 3 9.74 -6.73 -4.11
N MET A 4 10.07 -5.46 -4.29
CA MET A 4 9.95 -4.39 -3.29
C MET A 4 9.39 -3.15 -3.99
N GLY A 5 8.38 -2.53 -3.41
CA GLY A 5 7.73 -1.34 -3.99
C GLY A 5 6.54 -1.68 -4.89
N GLY A 6 6.26 -0.87 -5.92
CA GLY A 6 5.25 -1.18 -6.93
C GLY A 6 3.80 -0.97 -6.48
N VAL A 7 3.57 -0.22 -5.39
CA VAL A 7 2.23 0.24 -5.02
C VAL A 7 1.73 1.25 -6.04
N ASP A 8 0.51 1.07 -6.57
CA ASP A 8 -0.15 2.05 -7.41
C ASP A 8 -0.59 3.26 -6.57
N LYS A 9 0.19 4.33 -6.68
CA LYS A 9 0.02 5.56 -5.91
C LYS A 9 -1.19 6.36 -6.37
N MET A 10 -1.77 6.04 -7.52
CA MET A 10 -3.00 6.67 -7.99
C MET A 10 -4.20 6.23 -7.17
N GLU A 11 -4.18 5.03 -6.58
CA GLU A 11 -5.22 4.57 -5.66
C GLU A 11 -5.20 5.35 -4.34
N LEU A 12 -4.01 5.75 -3.88
CA LEU A 12 -3.86 6.56 -2.67
C LEU A 12 -4.54 7.94 -2.79
N ALA A 13 -4.60 8.50 -4.00
CA ALA A 13 -5.25 9.78 -4.24
C ALA A 13 -6.78 9.68 -4.34
N ARG A 14 -7.35 8.46 -4.35
CA ARG A 14 -8.79 8.22 -4.50
C ARG A 14 -9.51 8.03 -3.16
N GLY A 15 -8.79 8.03 -2.04
CA GLY A 15 -9.34 7.96 -0.70
C GLY A 15 -9.35 6.55 -0.08
N PRO A 16 -9.82 6.44 1.18
CA PRO A 16 -9.67 5.23 2.01
C PRO A 16 -10.29 3.96 1.43
N GLU A 17 -11.45 4.07 0.77
CA GLU A 17 -12.14 2.91 0.18
C GLU A 17 -11.33 2.32 -0.98
N ALA A 18 -10.76 3.17 -1.84
CA ALA A 18 -9.90 2.76 -2.93
C ALA A 18 -8.58 2.15 -2.43
N ILE A 19 -7.98 2.78 -1.41
CA ILE A 19 -6.78 2.26 -0.74
C ILE A 19 -7.04 0.86 -0.18
N THR A 20 -8.18 0.66 0.49
CA THR A 20 -8.54 -0.64 1.09
C THR A 20 -8.69 -1.70 0.02
N ALA A 21 -9.50 -1.45 -1.00
CA ALA A 21 -9.71 -2.39 -2.10
C ALA A 21 -8.38 -2.73 -2.82
N TYR A 22 -7.51 -1.74 -3.00
CA TYR A 22 -6.20 -1.95 -3.60
C TYR A 22 -5.30 -2.83 -2.72
N LEU A 23 -5.17 -2.53 -1.43
CA LEU A 23 -4.34 -3.34 -0.52
C LEU A 23 -4.87 -4.76 -0.36
N GLU A 24 -6.19 -4.96 -0.33
CA GLU A 24 -6.83 -6.28 -0.33
C GLU A 24 -6.45 -7.09 -1.57
N SER A 25 -6.36 -6.44 -2.75
CA SER A 25 -5.90 -7.10 -3.97
C SER A 25 -4.44 -7.58 -3.90
N LEU A 26 -3.63 -6.99 -3.01
CA LEU A 26 -2.23 -7.36 -2.83
C LEU A 26 -2.02 -8.58 -1.93
N VAL A 27 -2.99 -8.91 -1.07
CA VAL A 27 -2.92 -10.01 -0.08
C VAL A 27 -2.36 -11.32 -0.66
N PRO A 28 -2.91 -11.91 -1.75
CA PRO A 28 -2.41 -13.19 -2.26
C PRO A 28 -0.95 -13.13 -2.72
N TYR A 29 -0.47 -11.97 -3.16
CA TYR A 29 0.92 -11.80 -3.60
C TYR A 29 1.87 -11.64 -2.40
N VAL A 30 1.43 -10.96 -1.35
CA VAL A 30 2.20 -10.82 -0.10
C VAL A 30 2.28 -12.17 0.61
N GLU A 31 1.17 -12.90 0.73
CA GLU A 31 1.10 -14.22 1.39
C GLU A 31 1.96 -15.28 0.68
N ARG A 32 2.04 -15.22 -0.66
CA ARG A 32 2.95 -16.08 -1.42
C ARG A 32 4.42 -15.88 -1.05
N GLY A 33 4.76 -14.73 -0.46
CA GLY A 33 6.08 -14.40 0.03
C GLY A 33 7.01 -13.83 -1.05
N GLY A 34 7.99 -13.06 -0.60
CA GLY A 34 8.98 -12.42 -1.46
C GLY A 34 8.52 -11.10 -2.08
N TYR A 35 7.37 -10.55 -1.67
CA TYR A 35 6.87 -9.23 -2.05
C TYR A 35 6.70 -8.34 -0.82
N ILE A 36 7.33 -7.16 -0.83
CA ILE A 36 7.13 -6.10 0.18
C ILE A 36 6.51 -4.89 -0.51
N PRO A 37 5.18 -4.68 -0.41
CA PRO A 37 4.51 -3.54 -1.04
C PRO A 37 4.82 -2.25 -0.30
N PHE A 38 5.29 -1.24 -1.03
CA PHE A 38 5.35 0.14 -0.55
C PHE A 38 5.35 1.15 -1.71
N CYS A 39 5.16 2.42 -1.38
CA CYS A 39 5.26 3.53 -2.32
C CYS A 39 6.73 3.68 -2.74
N ASP A 40 7.09 3.23 -3.94
CA ASP A 40 8.45 3.39 -4.48
C ASP A 40 8.76 4.88 -4.69
N HIS A 41 10.02 5.29 -4.56
CA HIS A 41 10.45 6.68 -4.72
C HIS A 41 9.76 7.69 -3.77
N ARG A 42 8.71 8.38 -4.24
CA ARG A 42 7.98 9.42 -3.51
C ARG A 42 6.48 9.26 -3.69
N CYS A 43 5.73 9.68 -2.67
CA CYS A 43 4.28 9.82 -2.74
C CYS A 43 3.91 11.02 -3.64
N PRO A 44 2.92 10.90 -4.55
CA PRO A 44 2.46 12.00 -5.39
C PRO A 44 1.92 13.17 -4.55
N PRO A 45 2.08 14.43 -4.99
CA PRO A 45 1.66 15.61 -4.23
C PRO A 45 0.13 15.78 -4.14
N ASN A 46 -0.63 15.05 -4.95
CA ASN A 46 -2.10 15.06 -4.94
C ASN A 46 -2.70 14.03 -3.97
N VAL A 47 -1.88 13.22 -3.29
CA VAL A 47 -2.34 12.36 -2.20
C VAL A 47 -2.47 13.22 -0.94
N LYS A 48 -3.64 13.22 -0.33
CA LYS A 48 -3.85 13.95 0.92
C LYS A 48 -3.03 13.32 2.05
N PRO A 49 -2.45 14.10 2.97
CA PRO A 49 -1.70 13.55 4.10
C PRO A 49 -2.49 12.51 4.90
N GLU A 50 -3.80 12.71 5.07
CA GLU A 50 -4.67 11.82 5.83
C GLU A 50 -4.83 10.46 5.14
N ASP A 51 -4.98 10.45 3.81
CA ASP A 51 -5.08 9.24 3.01
C ASP A 51 -3.75 8.46 3.03
N TYR A 52 -2.62 9.17 3.02
CA TYR A 52 -1.30 8.54 3.13
C TYR A 52 -1.09 7.89 4.50
N ILE A 53 -1.49 8.55 5.59
CA ILE A 53 -1.43 7.98 6.94
C ILE A 53 -2.36 6.76 7.04
N TYR A 54 -3.58 6.86 6.53
CA TYR A 54 -4.51 5.73 6.47
C TYR A 54 -3.91 4.52 5.75
N TYR A 55 -3.27 4.74 4.60
CA TYR A 55 -2.55 3.70 3.88
C TYR A 55 -1.43 3.05 4.72
N LEU A 56 -0.64 3.84 5.46
CA LEU A 56 0.44 3.31 6.30
C LEU A 56 -0.12 2.43 7.43
N ASP A 57 -1.13 2.92 8.15
CA ASP A 57 -1.79 2.20 9.25
C ASP A 57 -2.42 0.89 8.76
N LEU A 58 -3.13 0.95 7.64
CA LEU A 58 -3.78 -0.23 7.07
C LEU A 58 -2.74 -1.26 6.59
N LYS A 59 -1.70 -0.80 5.89
CA LYS A 59 -0.61 -1.67 5.43
C LYS A 59 0.11 -2.35 6.59
N GLU A 60 0.37 -1.62 7.69
CA GLU A 60 0.98 -2.22 8.89
C GLU A 60 0.06 -3.26 9.52
N ARG A 61 -1.24 -2.98 9.65
CA ARG A 61 -2.21 -3.97 10.17
C ARG A 61 -2.29 -5.23 9.33
N MET A 62 -2.22 -5.09 8.00
CA MET A 62 -2.34 -6.22 7.07
C MET A 62 -1.05 -7.02 6.92
N PHE A 63 0.10 -6.33 6.82
CA PHE A 63 1.37 -6.92 6.37
C PHE A 63 2.55 -6.68 7.32
N GLY A 64 2.30 -6.09 8.50
CA GLY A 64 3.32 -5.84 9.52
C GLY A 64 3.97 -7.13 10.02
N MET A 65 5.22 -7.02 10.45
CA MET A 65 5.93 -8.13 11.09
C MET A 65 5.36 -8.36 12.50
N LYS A 66 5.27 -9.62 12.92
CA LYS A 66 4.96 -10.02 14.31
C LYS A 66 6.23 -10.35 15.06
#